data_AF-A0A8T1UHB9-F1
#
_entry.id   AF-A0A8T1UHB9-F1
#
_cell.length_a   1.000
_cell.length_b   1.000
_cell.length_c   1.000
_cell.angle_alpha   90.00
_cell.angle_beta   90.00
_cell.angle_gamma   90.00
#
_symmetry.space_group_name_H-M   'P 1'
#
loop_
_entity.id
_entity.type
_entity.pdbx_description
1 polymer ?
#
loop_
_entity_poly.entity_id
_entity_poly.type
_entity_poly.pdbx_seq_one_letter_code
_entity_poly.pdbx_strand_id
1 'polypeptide(L)'
;MLSAPRPRSTFSNEQVSAYVFTPCSDQHGEPIPEYFRCCCGKVRKQTRRNGFTNLMQHFRGKHPSLQEEMLAATPATTGSVEHYARRTAMNRFGRLEWIVRANLPPIFCENALARRYVILKANSVDTLRATMEGVTRLLEAAIGVELPDEFGLVLDGWSHASEHYVVV
;
A
#
# COMPACT_ATOMS: atom_id res chain seq x y z
N MET A 1 -0.88 1.65 47.66
CA MET A 1 -0.17 1.40 46.38
C MET A 1 -0.82 2.26 45.32
N LEU A 2 -0.16 3.34 44.89
CA LEU A 2 -0.64 4.19 43.81
C LEU A 2 -0.45 3.44 42.49
N SER A 3 -1.56 3.17 41.79
CA SER A 3 -1.53 2.48 40.51
C SER A 3 -0.74 3.31 39.50
N ALA A 4 0.26 2.71 38.85
CA ALA A 4 1.05 3.38 37.83
C ALA A 4 0.12 3.96 36.74
N PRO A 5 0.38 5.18 36.22
CA PRO A 5 -0.40 5.74 35.13
C PRO A 5 -0.38 4.77 33.96
N ARG A 6 -1.56 4.39 33.43
CA ARG A 6 -1.64 3.60 32.20
C ARG A 6 -0.85 4.35 31.12
N PRO A 7 0.09 3.71 30.41
CA PRO A 7 0.79 4.35 29.31
C PRO A 7 -0.24 4.91 28.33
N ARG A 8 -0.15 6.21 28.04
CA ARG A 8 -0.97 6.84 27.01
C ARG A 8 -0.72 6.08 25.70
N SER A 9 -1.79 5.62 25.05
CA SER A 9 -1.62 4.95 23.77
C SER A 9 -1.10 5.97 22.75
N THR A 10 0.05 5.65 22.14
CA THR A 10 0.68 6.47 21.09
C THR A 10 -0.25 6.70 19.89
N PHE A 11 -1.19 5.77 19.68
CA PHE A 11 -2.16 5.81 18.59
C PHE A 11 -3.59 5.97 19.13
N SER A 12 -4.42 6.71 18.40
CA SER A 12 -5.85 6.80 18.65
C SER A 12 -6.55 5.49 18.29
N ASN A 13 -7.71 5.21 18.90
CA ASN A 13 -8.49 4.02 18.58
C ASN A 13 -8.90 3.98 17.09
N GLU A 14 -9.08 5.14 16.46
CA GLU A 14 -9.36 5.25 15.04
C GLU A 14 -8.16 4.86 14.18
N GLN A 15 -6.95 5.30 14.54
CA GLN A 15 -5.72 4.90 13.87
C GLN A 15 -5.48 3.39 13.97
N VAL A 16 -5.64 2.83 15.17
CA VAL A 16 -5.53 1.37 15.38
C VAL A 16 -6.62 0.63 14.61
N SER A 17 -7.85 1.16 14.59
CA SER A 17 -8.95 0.54 13.85
C SER A 17 -8.68 0.52 12.35
N ALA A 18 -8.27 1.65 11.77
CA ALA A 18 -7.93 1.76 10.35
C ALA A 18 -6.76 0.84 9.96
N TYR A 19 -5.86 0.54 10.90
CA TYR A 19 -4.72 -0.34 10.71
C TYR A 19 -5.09 -1.83 10.77
N VAL A 20 -5.86 -2.24 11.78
CA VAL A 20 -6.14 -3.68 12.05
C VAL A 20 -7.37 -4.20 11.32
N PHE A 21 -8.27 -3.31 10.92
CA PHE A 21 -9.60 -3.66 10.43
C PHE A 21 -9.88 -3.12 9.04
N THR A 22 -10.38 -4.00 8.17
CA THR A 22 -10.84 -3.70 6.83
C THR A 22 -12.38 -3.70 6.79
N PRO A 23 -13.04 -2.71 6.18
CA PRO A 23 -14.49 -2.79 5.92
C PRO A 23 -14.83 -4.07 5.15
N CYS A 24 -15.81 -4.83 5.63
CA CYS A 24 -16.32 -5.98 4.89
C CYS A 24 -17.02 -5.47 3.63
N SER A 25 -16.90 -6.22 2.54
CA SER A 25 -17.67 -5.99 1.33
C SER A 25 -18.67 -7.13 1.12
N ASP A 26 -19.78 -6.81 0.47
CA ASP A 26 -20.74 -7.81 0.01
C ASP A 26 -20.26 -8.52 -1.26
N GLN A 27 -21.11 -9.38 -1.82
CA GLN A 27 -20.84 -10.11 -3.06
C GLN A 27 -20.61 -9.21 -4.29
N HIS A 28 -20.97 -7.93 -4.21
CA HIS A 28 -20.78 -6.93 -5.26
C HIS A 28 -19.57 -6.02 -4.99
N GLY A 29 -18.85 -6.23 -3.90
CA GLY A 29 -17.71 -5.40 -3.50
C GLY A 29 -18.10 -4.14 -2.73
N GLU A 30 -19.40 -3.91 -2.49
CA GLU A 30 -19.89 -2.72 -1.78
C GLU A 30 -19.65 -2.87 -0.27
N PRO A 31 -19.21 -1.80 0.42
CA PRO A 31 -18.92 -1.87 1.84
C PRO A 31 -20.19 -2.13 2.64
N ILE A 32 -20.18 -3.21 3.43
CA ILE A 32 -21.25 -3.53 4.36
C ILE A 32 -21.11 -2.60 5.58
N PRO A 33 -22.06 -1.68 5.83
CA PRO A 33 -21.96 -0.73 6.92
C PRO A 33 -21.80 -1.45 8.26
N GLU A 34 -20.99 -0.89 9.14
CA GLU A 34 -20.73 -1.43 10.49
C GLU A 34 -19.96 -2.75 10.54
N TYR A 35 -19.69 -3.44 9.43
CA TYR A 35 -18.96 -4.71 9.47
C TYR A 35 -17.51 -4.55 9.06
N PHE A 36 -16.63 -5.04 9.91
CA PHE A 36 -15.19 -4.94 9.74
C PHE A 36 -14.51 -6.29 9.95
N ARG A 37 -13.57 -6.62 9.09
CA ARG A 37 -12.73 -7.81 9.16
C ARG A 37 -11.37 -7.46 9.73
N CYS A 38 -11.00 -8.10 10.82
CA CYS A 38 -9.67 -8.02 11.41
C CYS A 38 -8.62 -8.72 10.52
N CYS A 39 -7.34 -8.34 10.63
CA CYS A 39 -6.22 -9.06 10.00
C CYS A 39 -6.17 -10.56 10.34
N CYS A 40 -6.67 -10.98 11.52
CA CYS A 40 -6.83 -12.42 11.84
C CYS A 40 -8.04 -13.10 11.15
N GLY A 41 -8.72 -12.40 10.23
CA GLY A 41 -9.88 -12.89 9.49
C GLY A 41 -11.22 -12.76 10.21
N LYS A 42 -11.24 -12.46 11.52
CA LYS A 42 -12.47 -12.39 12.31
C LYS A 42 -13.28 -11.13 12.01
N VAL A 43 -14.58 -11.30 11.76
CA VAL A 43 -15.51 -10.21 11.48
C VAL A 43 -16.09 -9.65 12.78
N ARG A 44 -16.19 -8.33 12.87
CA ARG A 44 -16.73 -7.57 14.01
C ARG A 44 -17.71 -6.51 13.52
N LYS A 45 -18.81 -6.34 14.24
CA LYS A 45 -19.82 -5.31 13.97
C LYS A 45 -19.61 -4.09 14.89
N GLN A 46 -19.28 -2.94 14.31
CA GLN A 46 -19.11 -1.64 14.97
C GLN A 46 -20.38 -0.79 14.84
N THR A 47 -21.21 -0.80 15.87
CA THR A 47 -22.42 0.05 15.92
C THR A 47 -22.07 1.48 16.34
N ARG A 48 -22.83 2.47 15.85
CA ARG A 48 -22.64 3.89 16.23
C ARG A 48 -22.59 4.13 17.74
N ARG A 49 -23.36 3.36 18.53
CA ARG A 49 -23.43 3.48 19.99
C ARG A 49 -22.14 3.05 20.72
N ASN A 50 -21.39 2.11 20.15
CA ASN A 50 -20.24 1.50 20.81
C ASN A 50 -18.90 2.15 20.45
N GLY A 51 -18.89 3.06 19.46
CA GLY A 51 -17.66 3.67 18.94
C GLY A 51 -16.65 2.59 18.53
N PHE A 52 -15.38 2.75 18.89
CA PHE A 52 -14.31 1.77 18.60
C PHE A 52 -14.15 0.68 19.67
N THR A 53 -14.98 0.68 20.72
CA THR A 53 -14.73 -0.12 21.93
C THR A 53 -14.66 -1.62 21.66
N ASN A 54 -15.57 -2.13 20.83
CA ASN A 54 -15.64 -3.53 20.42
C ASN A 54 -14.42 -3.97 19.57
N LEU A 55 -13.96 -3.11 18.66
CA LEU A 55 -12.79 -3.36 17.82
C LEU A 55 -11.53 -3.34 18.68
N MET A 56 -11.41 -2.37 19.59
CA MET A 56 -10.27 -2.25 20.49
C MET A 56 -10.21 -3.38 21.52
N GLN A 57 -11.36 -3.85 22.02
CA GLN A 57 -11.40 -5.02 22.90
C GLN A 57 -10.89 -6.26 22.17
N HIS A 58 -11.30 -6.47 20.91
CA HIS A 58 -10.81 -7.57 20.11
C HIS A 58 -9.31 -7.43 19.83
N PHE A 59 -8.86 -6.24 19.43
CA PHE A 59 -7.46 -5.92 19.17
C PHE A 59 -6.59 -6.25 20.37
N ARG A 60 -6.87 -5.66 21.54
CA ARG A 60 -6.07 -5.86 22.76
C ARG A 60 -6.05 -7.32 23.22
N GLY A 61 -7.15 -8.07 23.01
CA GLY A 61 -7.24 -9.46 23.44
C GLY A 61 -6.62 -10.48 22.48
N LYS A 62 -6.46 -10.15 21.19
CA LYS A 62 -5.97 -11.10 20.16
C LYS A 62 -4.68 -10.67 19.48
N HIS A 63 -4.28 -9.41 19.67
CA HIS A 63 -3.12 -8.80 19.02
C HIS A 63 -2.26 -8.01 20.04
N PRO A 64 -1.81 -8.64 21.15
CA PRO A 64 -1.04 -7.94 22.17
C PRO A 64 0.33 -7.46 21.67
N SER A 65 0.99 -8.23 20.79
CA SER A 65 2.28 -7.87 20.18
C SER A 65 2.14 -6.84 19.06
N LEU A 66 0.97 -6.75 18.44
CA LEU A 66 0.77 -5.94 17.24
C LEU A 66 0.92 -4.44 17.52
N GLN A 67 0.75 -3.99 18.76
CA GLN A 67 1.02 -2.60 19.15
C GLN A 67 2.53 -2.29 19.14
N GLU A 68 3.36 -3.24 19.56
CA GLU A 68 4.82 -3.14 19.48
C GLU A 68 5.27 -3.25 18.03
N GLU A 69 4.65 -4.13 17.24
CA GLU A 69 4.87 -4.21 15.79
C GLU A 69 4.45 -2.93 15.06
N MET A 70 3.36 -2.26 15.47
CA MET A 70 2.98 -0.94 14.93
C MET A 70 4.03 0.13 15.23
N LEU A 71 4.74 0.03 16.36
CA LEU A 71 5.81 0.94 16.75
C LEU A 71 7.16 0.56 16.13
N ALA A 72 7.39 -0.73 15.85
CA ALA A 72 8.61 -1.27 15.24
C ALA A 72 8.58 -1.27 13.71
N ALA A 73 7.39 -1.28 13.10
CA ALA A 73 7.22 -1.12 11.65
C ALA A 73 7.49 0.32 11.18
N THR A 74 7.53 1.30 12.09
CA THR A 74 7.98 2.66 11.77
C THR A 74 9.48 2.75 11.44
N PRO A 75 10.39 1.97 12.07
CA PRO A 75 11.81 1.96 11.67
C PRO A 75 12.29 0.83 10.73
N ALA A 76 11.88 -0.43 10.85
CA ALA A 76 12.48 -1.50 10.03
C ALA A 76 11.71 -2.82 10.08
N THR A 77 11.60 -3.49 8.93
CA THR A 77 11.40 -4.96 8.81
C THR A 77 9.97 -5.48 8.92
N THR A 78 9.27 -5.58 7.79
CA THR A 78 8.28 -6.66 7.60
C THR A 78 8.17 -7.04 6.12
N GLY A 79 8.29 -8.33 5.82
CA GLY A 79 8.28 -8.93 4.48
C GLY A 79 6.96 -8.85 3.70
N SER A 80 6.03 -7.96 4.06
CA SER A 80 4.97 -7.45 3.17
C SER A 80 4.35 -6.20 3.77
N VAL A 81 4.44 -5.09 3.03
CA VAL A 81 3.85 -3.78 3.39
C VAL A 81 2.33 -3.77 3.17
N GLU A 82 1.73 -4.85 2.67
CA GLU A 82 0.33 -4.91 2.24
C GLU A 82 -0.67 -4.59 3.35
N HIS A 83 -0.38 -4.96 4.60
CA HIS A 83 -1.23 -4.63 5.75
C HIS A 83 -1.03 -3.17 6.24
N TYR A 84 0.10 -2.54 5.90
CA TYR A 84 0.48 -1.19 6.31
C TYR A 84 0.11 -0.13 5.26
N ALA A 85 0.03 -0.54 3.99
CA ALA A 85 -0.24 0.33 2.87
C ALA A 85 -1.74 0.67 2.78
N ARG A 86 -2.04 1.96 2.58
CA ARG A 86 -3.42 2.39 2.26
C ARG A 86 -3.90 1.60 1.05
N ARG A 87 -5.17 1.17 1.07
CA ARG A 87 -5.77 0.43 -0.06
C ARG A 87 -5.63 1.16 -1.39
N THR A 88 -5.67 2.49 -1.39
CA THR A 88 -5.42 3.32 -2.56
C THR A 88 -3.99 3.20 -3.08
N ALA A 89 -3.00 3.14 -2.19
CA ALA A 89 -1.60 2.90 -2.54
C ALA A 89 -1.41 1.49 -3.09
N MET A 90 -2.00 0.47 -2.47
CA MET A 90 -1.96 -0.92 -2.97
C MET A 90 -2.59 -1.03 -4.37
N ASN A 91 -3.72 -0.37 -4.61
CA ASN A 91 -4.35 -0.37 -5.94
C ASN A 91 -3.45 0.29 -6.99
N ARG A 92 -2.80 1.41 -6.66
CA ARG A 92 -1.85 2.08 -7.57
C ARG A 92 -0.64 1.20 -7.85
N PHE A 93 -0.06 0.59 -6.81
CA PHE A 93 1.08 -0.32 -6.96
C PHE A 93 0.72 -1.56 -7.76
N GLY A 94 -0.38 -2.25 -7.45
CA GLY A 94 -0.82 -3.44 -8.20
C GLY A 94 -1.12 -3.12 -9.67
N ARG A 95 -1.64 -1.93 -9.97
CA ARG A 95 -1.83 -1.46 -11.36
C ARG A 95 -0.48 -1.25 -12.06
N LEU A 96 0.45 -0.57 -11.39
CA LEU A 96 1.80 -0.36 -11.90
C LEU A 96 2.51 -1.68 -12.18
N GLU A 97 2.53 -2.57 -11.19
CA GLU A 97 3.17 -3.87 -11.27
C GLU A 97 2.62 -4.69 -12.44
N TRP A 98 1.30 -4.74 -12.59
CA TRP A 98 0.69 -5.48 -13.69
C TRP A 98 1.09 -4.93 -15.05
N ILE A 99 1.03 -3.61 -15.23
CA ILE A 99 1.34 -2.98 -16.52
C ILE A 99 2.82 -3.19 -16.89
N VAL A 100 3.73 -2.99 -15.93
CA VAL A 100 5.17 -3.14 -16.15
C VAL A 100 5.55 -4.60 -16.39
N ARG A 101 5.13 -5.52 -15.51
CA ARG A 101 5.51 -6.94 -15.61
C ARG A 101 4.90 -7.63 -16.81
N ALA A 102 3.69 -7.25 -17.22
CA ALA A 102 3.05 -7.79 -18.42
C ALA A 102 3.42 -7.03 -19.71
N ASN A 103 4.31 -6.03 -19.62
CA ASN A 103 4.74 -5.19 -20.74
C ASN A 103 3.56 -4.60 -21.54
N LEU A 104 2.57 -4.09 -20.81
CA LEU A 104 1.37 -3.51 -21.42
C LEU A 104 1.57 -2.01 -21.66
N PRO A 105 0.96 -1.45 -22.74
CA PRO A 105 0.97 -0.01 -22.95
C PRO A 105 0.36 0.75 -21.74
N PRO A 106 0.91 1.90 -21.31
CA PRO A 106 0.35 2.67 -20.20
C PRO A 106 -1.14 3.02 -20.38
N ILE A 107 -1.58 3.26 -21.62
CA ILE A 107 -2.98 3.54 -21.97
C ILE A 107 -3.94 2.40 -21.60
N PHE A 108 -3.43 1.18 -21.42
CA PHE A 108 -4.22 0.02 -21.01
C PHE A 108 -4.89 0.22 -19.65
N CYS A 109 -4.37 1.09 -18.78
CA CYS A 109 -4.99 1.41 -17.49
C CYS A 109 -6.39 2.04 -17.65
N GLU A 110 -6.66 2.66 -18.80
CA GLU A 110 -7.93 3.29 -19.12
C GLU A 110 -8.87 2.41 -19.95
N ASN A 111 -8.42 1.22 -20.34
CA ASN A 111 -9.20 0.29 -21.14
C ASN A 111 -10.50 -0.12 -20.42
N ALA A 112 -11.65 0.09 -21.07
CA ALA A 112 -12.97 -0.16 -20.49
C ALA A 112 -13.21 -1.64 -20.14
N LEU A 113 -12.72 -2.58 -20.96
CA LEU A 113 -12.84 -4.02 -20.68
C LEU A 113 -11.94 -4.42 -19.51
N ALA A 114 -10.69 -3.95 -19.47
CA ALA A 114 -9.79 -4.19 -18.36
C ALA A 114 -10.36 -3.63 -17.04
N ARG A 115 -10.99 -2.46 -17.07
CA ARG A 115 -11.68 -1.89 -15.90
C ARG A 115 -12.87 -2.72 -15.43
N ARG A 116 -13.56 -3.40 -16.35
CA ARG A 116 -14.73 -4.24 -16.03
C ARG A 116 -14.36 -5.55 -15.37
N TYR A 117 -13.24 -6.16 -15.76
CA TYR A 117 -12.87 -7.51 -15.34
C TYR A 117 -11.80 -7.57 -14.25
N VAL A 118 -11.20 -6.44 -13.88
CA VAL A 118 -10.09 -6.39 -12.91
C VAL A 118 -10.57 -5.81 -11.59
N ILE A 119 -10.21 -6.49 -10.48
CA ILE A 119 -10.58 -6.10 -9.11
C ILE A 119 -9.90 -4.78 -8.69
N LEU A 120 -8.75 -4.46 -9.28
CA LEU A 120 -8.02 -3.22 -9.02
C LEU A 120 -8.82 -2.00 -9.49
N LYS A 121 -8.92 -0.97 -8.65
CA LYS A 121 -9.61 0.27 -9.01
C LYS A 121 -9.01 0.90 -10.26
N ALA A 122 -9.88 1.56 -11.04
CA ALA A 122 -9.47 2.32 -12.21
C ALA A 122 -8.54 3.47 -11.82
N ASN A 123 -7.51 3.68 -12.63
CA ASN A 123 -6.59 4.82 -12.59
C ASN A 123 -6.57 5.50 -13.96
N SER A 124 -6.20 6.78 -13.99
CA SER A 124 -5.85 7.47 -15.23
C SER A 124 -4.40 7.16 -15.62
N VAL A 125 -4.06 7.39 -16.89
CA VAL A 125 -2.67 7.33 -17.37
C VAL A 125 -1.80 8.28 -16.57
N ASP A 126 -2.28 9.48 -16.26
CA ASP A 126 -1.51 10.47 -15.50
C ASP A 126 -1.21 10.00 -14.07
N THR A 127 -2.17 9.32 -13.43
CA THR A 127 -1.95 8.74 -12.09
C THR A 127 -0.92 7.62 -12.14
N LEU A 128 -0.98 6.78 -13.19
CA LEU A 128 0.00 5.72 -13.40
C LEU A 128 1.39 6.32 -13.61
N ARG A 129 1.53 7.31 -14.49
CA ARG A 129 2.79 7.99 -14.79
C ARG A 129 3.40 8.62 -13.54
N ALA A 130 2.62 9.36 -12.77
CA ALA A 130 3.09 9.95 -11.50
C ALA A 130 3.54 8.88 -10.49
N THR A 131 2.88 7.71 -10.49
CA THR A 131 3.29 6.58 -9.63
C THR A 131 4.60 5.96 -10.14
N MET A 132 4.76 5.77 -11.45
CA MET A 132 6.00 5.31 -12.08
C MET A 132 7.17 6.22 -11.72
N GLU A 133 7.04 7.53 -11.95
CA GLU A 133 8.06 8.54 -11.60
C GLU A 133 8.41 8.51 -10.11
N GLY A 134 7.42 8.33 -9.24
CA GLY A 134 7.64 8.16 -7.80
C GLY A 134 8.50 6.94 -7.48
N VAL A 135 8.20 5.79 -8.09
CA VAL A 135 8.97 4.55 -7.89
C VAL A 135 10.36 4.66 -8.50
N THR A 136 10.51 5.24 -9.69
CA THR A 136 11.81 5.48 -10.34
C THR A 136 12.72 6.29 -9.43
N ARG A 137 12.25 7.40 -8.86
CA ARG A 137 13.06 8.22 -7.93
C ARG A 137 13.51 7.44 -6.68
N LEU A 138 12.65 6.57 -6.16
CA LEU A 138 13.02 5.73 -5.00
C LEU A 138 14.07 4.68 -5.38
N LEU A 139 13.95 4.11 -6.57
CA LEU A 139 14.95 3.17 -7.10
C LEU A 139 16.28 3.87 -7.38
N GLU A 140 16.26 5.05 -8.00
CA GLU A 140 17.46 5.88 -8.22
C GLU A 140 18.17 6.19 -6.91
N ALA A 141 17.42 6.58 -5.86
CA ALA A 141 17.99 6.82 -4.54
C ALA A 141 18.58 5.56 -3.90
N ALA A 142 17.91 4.41 -4.03
CA ALA A 142 18.40 3.14 -3.50
C ALA A 142 19.67 2.67 -4.24
N ILE A 143 19.66 2.73 -5.57
CA ILE A 143 20.83 2.43 -6.41
C ILE A 143 21.96 3.39 -6.06
N GLY A 144 21.68 4.67 -5.86
CA GLY A 144 22.69 5.67 -5.47
C GLY A 144 23.38 5.37 -4.14
N VAL A 145 22.73 4.65 -3.22
CA VAL A 145 23.36 4.18 -1.97
C VAL A 145 24.26 2.97 -2.21
N GLU A 146 23.95 2.14 -3.21
CA GLU A 146 24.71 0.94 -3.56
C GLU A 146 25.84 1.20 -4.58
N LEU A 147 25.79 2.34 -5.28
CA LEU A 147 26.73 2.68 -6.34
C LEU A 147 28.11 3.03 -5.76
N PRO A 148 29.22 2.45 -6.28
CA PRO A 148 30.55 2.82 -5.85
C PRO A 148 30.95 4.22 -6.35
N ASP A 149 31.93 4.85 -5.68
CA ASP A 149 32.46 6.16 -6.08
C ASP A 149 33.06 6.16 -7.49
N GLU A 150 33.58 5.01 -7.94
CA GLU A 150 34.09 4.78 -9.28
C GLU A 150 33.28 3.69 -9.98
N PHE A 151 32.65 4.03 -11.11
CA PHE A 151 31.90 3.10 -11.95
C PHE A 151 32.08 3.45 -13.43
N GLY A 152 31.90 2.45 -14.29
CA GLY A 152 31.90 2.62 -15.74
C GLY A 152 30.49 2.79 -16.29
N LEU A 153 30.31 3.70 -17.25
CA LEU A 153 29.10 3.81 -18.06
C LEU A 153 29.37 3.25 -19.46
N VAL A 154 28.45 2.46 -19.98
CA VAL A 154 28.53 1.93 -21.35
C VAL A 154 27.49 2.66 -22.18
N LEU A 155 27.97 3.46 -23.12
CA LEU A 155 27.12 4.19 -24.05
C LEU A 155 26.94 3.36 -25.32
N ASP A 156 25.69 3.14 -25.72
CA ASP A 156 25.35 2.61 -27.04
C ASP A 156 24.49 3.63 -27.80
N GLY A 157 24.59 3.66 -29.11
CA GLY A 157 23.94 4.67 -29.93
C GLY A 157 23.47 4.13 -31.27
N TRP A 158 22.27 4.54 -31.66
CA TRP A 158 21.71 4.21 -32.98
C TRP A 158 21.04 5.42 -33.60
N SER A 159 20.77 5.36 -34.90
CA SER A 159 20.05 6.41 -35.63
C SER A 159 18.87 5.81 -36.36
N HIS A 160 17.74 6.51 -36.36
CA HIS A 160 16.57 6.15 -37.14
C HIS A 160 16.00 7.39 -37.83
N ALA A 161 15.97 7.39 -39.16
CA ALA A 161 15.60 8.55 -39.97
C ALA A 161 16.43 9.80 -39.59
N SER A 162 15.77 10.86 -39.11
CA SER A 162 16.41 12.11 -38.67
C SER A 162 16.70 12.16 -37.16
N GLU A 163 16.49 11.07 -36.44
CA GLU A 163 16.66 11.01 -34.98
C GLU A 163 17.88 10.17 -34.61
N HIS A 164 18.68 10.71 -33.69
CA HIS A 164 19.86 10.04 -33.11
C HIS A 164 19.58 9.73 -31.65
N TYR A 165 19.77 8.47 -31.26
CA TYR A 165 19.50 7.97 -29.91
C TYR A 165 20.81 7.54 -29.26
N VAL A 166 20.90 7.80 -27.97
CA VAL A 166 21.97 7.30 -27.11
C VAL A 166 21.30 6.65 -25.91
N VAL A 167 21.69 5.42 -25.60
CA VAL A 167 21.37 4.74 -24.35
C VAL A 167 22.62 4.73 -23.48
N VAL A 168 22.39 4.93 -22.17
CA VAL A 168 23.40 5.01 -21.11
C VAL A 168 23.23 3.84 -20.17
#